data_AF-A0A1H1EHK8-F1
#
_entry.id   AF-A0A1H1EHK8-F1
#
_cell.length_a   1.000
_cell.length_b   1.000
_cell.length_c   1.000
_cell.angle_alpha   90.00
_cell.angle_beta   90.00
_cell.angle_gamma   90.00
#
_symmetry.space_group_name_H-M   'P 1'
#
loop_
_entity.id
_entity.type
_entity.pdbx_description
1 polymer ?
#
loop_
_entity_poly.entity_id
_entity_poly.type
_entity_poly.pdbx_seq_one_letter_code
_entity_poly.pdbx_strand_id
1 'polypeptide(L)'
;MSLESQIADLVSATNTLITTFNTKKTSIDAAVAAAIAAIPVGLKNYYINPLTGDDTAVGSAAAPLKTLDKALSTTPVGGVCVAYLQTDYVMNNSLNVDGRFLHIRSDVSGVKRKITHNYYATSDGSATYLAGFVQYNGAQIMVSDLTFVLPSPAGLNPVPSGFVNALFKTNSSAGTVMCAVKMTGCEVIAPADYLGFIVGSPNCAIAFEVLNVQFPAGFGGRYITNVAAGTSSATLSNLLTNLSTL
;
A
#
# COMPACT_ATOMS: atom_id res chain seq x y z
N MET A 1 -21.09 25.29 68.47
CA MET A 1 -21.66 24.73 67.23
C MET A 1 -22.69 23.69 67.62
N SER A 2 -23.92 23.77 67.09
CA SER A 2 -24.93 22.73 67.33
C SER A 2 -24.75 21.57 66.34
N LEU A 3 -25.30 20.40 66.66
CA LEU A 3 -25.28 19.23 65.79
C LEU A 3 -25.98 19.52 64.45
N GLU A 4 -27.05 20.32 64.47
CA GLU A 4 -27.78 20.76 63.28
C GLU A 4 -26.89 21.58 62.34
N SER A 5 -26.04 22.46 62.89
CA SER A 5 -25.06 23.22 62.10
C SER A 5 -24.03 22.29 61.43
N GLN A 6 -23.52 21.29 62.16
CA GLN A 6 -22.55 20.35 61.61
C GLN A 6 -23.15 19.43 60.54
N ILE A 7 -24.41 19.04 60.70
CA ILE A 7 -25.15 18.26 59.70
C ILE A 7 -25.36 19.11 58.44
N ALA A 8 -25.75 20.37 58.58
CA ALA A 8 -25.90 21.28 57.44
C ALA A 8 -24.59 21.47 56.66
N ASP A 9 -23.47 21.65 57.38
CA ASP A 9 -22.14 21.78 56.78
C ASP A 9 -21.73 20.50 56.02
N LEU A 10 -21.98 19.32 56.60
CA LEU A 10 -21.70 18.04 55.94
C LEU A 10 -22.55 17.82 54.69
N VAL A 11 -23.85 18.16 54.73
CA VAL A 11 -24.74 18.07 53.57
C VAL A 11 -24.27 19.00 52.45
N SER A 12 -23.85 20.23 52.80
CA SER A 12 -23.31 21.20 51.84
C SER A 12 -22.02 20.69 51.18
N ALA A 13 -21.08 20.17 51.99
CA ALA A 13 -19.84 19.58 51.48
C ALA A 13 -20.11 18.36 50.59
N THR A 14 -21.08 17.52 50.96
CA THR A 14 -21.49 16.34 50.19
C THR A 14 -22.10 16.74 48.85
N ASN A 15 -23.00 17.73 48.83
CA ASN A 15 -23.59 18.24 47.57
C ASN A 15 -22.53 18.85 46.66
N THR A 16 -21.55 19.56 47.23
CA THR A 16 -20.40 20.11 46.49
C THR A 16 -19.56 18.99 45.88
N LEU A 17 -19.28 17.93 46.65
CA LEU A 17 -18.53 16.77 46.17
C LEU A 17 -19.27 16.03 45.05
N ILE A 18 -20.58 15.78 45.21
CA ILE A 18 -21.41 15.13 44.19
C ILE A 18 -21.44 15.96 42.90
N THR A 19 -21.61 17.27 43.02
CA THR A 19 -21.61 18.19 41.87
C THR A 19 -20.27 18.19 41.16
N THR A 20 -19.18 18.23 41.93
CA THR A 20 -17.81 18.18 41.39
C THR A 20 -17.56 16.86 40.67
N PHE A 21 -17.96 15.74 41.27
CA PHE A 21 -17.83 14.41 40.68
C PHE A 21 -18.61 14.29 39.37
N ASN A 22 -19.90 14.65 39.35
CA ASN A 22 -20.74 14.56 38.15
C ASN A 22 -20.23 15.46 37.01
N THR A 23 -19.76 16.66 37.35
CA THR A 23 -19.13 17.56 36.39
C THR A 23 -17.87 16.94 35.79
N LYS A 24 -16.97 16.43 36.64
CA LYS A 24 -15.73 15.80 36.18
C LYS A 24 -16.00 14.54 35.35
N LYS A 25 -16.94 13.70 35.78
CA LYS A 25 -17.37 12.51 35.04
C LYS A 25 -17.82 12.89 33.63
N THR A 26 -18.68 13.89 33.49
CA THR A 26 -19.18 14.35 32.17
C THR A 26 -18.04 14.85 31.28
N SER A 27 -17.10 15.62 31.82
CA SER A 27 -15.93 16.09 31.06
C SER A 27 -15.02 14.93 30.63
N ILE A 28 -14.84 13.92 31.48
CA ILE A 28 -14.05 12.72 31.15
C ILE A 28 -14.76 11.92 30.05
N ASP A 29 -16.06 11.66 30.20
CA ASP A 29 -16.84 10.90 29.21
C ASP A 29 -16.80 11.59 27.83
N ALA A 30 -16.89 12.93 27.80
CA ALA A 30 -16.75 13.72 26.59
C ALA A 30 -15.34 13.62 25.98
N ALA A 31 -14.29 13.69 26.79
CA ALA A 31 -12.90 13.55 26.34
C ALA A 31 -12.62 12.13 25.80
N VAL A 32 -13.15 11.10 26.45
CA VAL A 32 -13.04 9.70 26.01
C VAL A 32 -13.78 9.50 24.69
N ALA A 33 -15.01 10.01 24.56
CA ALA A 33 -15.76 9.93 23.30
C ALA A 33 -15.03 10.65 22.16
N ALA A 34 -14.44 11.82 22.42
CA ALA A 34 -13.64 12.54 21.44
C ALA A 34 -12.38 11.77 21.04
N ALA A 35 -11.69 11.14 21.99
CA ALA A 35 -10.51 10.31 21.72
C ALA A 35 -10.86 9.08 20.88
N ILE A 36 -11.98 8.40 21.18
CA ILE A 36 -12.46 7.26 20.39
C ILE A 36 -12.79 7.70 18.97
N ALA A 37 -13.50 8.81 18.81
CA ALA A 37 -13.87 9.34 17.50
C ALA A 37 -12.65 9.82 16.68
N ALA A 38 -11.56 10.21 17.36
CA ALA A 38 -10.33 10.65 16.72
C ALA A 38 -9.48 9.50 16.18
N ILE A 39 -9.65 8.26 16.67
CA ILE A 39 -8.91 7.10 16.18
C ILE A 39 -9.43 6.72 14.80
N PRO A 40 -8.63 6.86 13.73
CA PRO A 40 -9.06 6.47 12.41
C PRO A 40 -9.28 4.96 12.37
N VAL A 41 -10.32 4.52 11.67
CA VAL A 41 -10.43 3.10 11.29
C VAL A 41 -9.23 2.75 10.41
N GLY A 42 -8.28 2.01 10.97
CA GLY A 42 -7.00 1.73 10.35
C GLY A 42 -7.09 0.79 9.16
N LEU A 43 -8.10 -0.09 9.11
CA LEU A 43 -8.38 -0.96 7.98
C LEU A 43 -9.43 -0.32 7.05
N LYS A 44 -9.05 -0.08 5.80
CA LYS A 44 -9.94 0.43 4.75
C LYS A 44 -10.07 -0.59 3.64
N ASN A 45 -11.31 -0.93 3.30
CA ASN A 45 -11.66 -1.79 2.18
C ASN A 45 -12.33 -0.94 1.11
N TYR A 46 -11.74 -0.89 -0.08
CA TYR A 46 -12.26 -0.12 -1.20
C TYR A 46 -12.40 -0.97 -2.44
N TYR A 47 -13.48 -0.77 -3.19
CA TYR A 47 -13.68 -1.33 -4.52
C TYR A 47 -13.25 -0.31 -5.56
N ILE A 48 -12.50 -0.76 -6.55
CA ILE A 48 -11.94 0.08 -7.61
C ILE A 48 -12.53 -0.35 -8.95
N ASN A 49 -13.09 0.61 -9.66
CA ASN A 49 -13.56 0.41 -11.03
C ASN A 49 -13.20 1.65 -11.88
N PRO A 50 -12.16 1.59 -12.72
CA PRO A 50 -11.76 2.74 -13.55
C PRO A 50 -12.81 3.18 -14.58
N LEU A 51 -13.79 2.32 -14.92
CA LEU A 51 -14.82 2.61 -15.91
C LEU A 51 -16.05 3.30 -15.31
N THR A 52 -16.53 2.79 -14.18
CA THR A 52 -17.79 3.25 -13.56
C THR A 52 -17.61 3.93 -12.19
N GLY A 53 -16.39 3.92 -11.65
CA GLY A 53 -16.08 4.50 -10.35
C GLY A 53 -15.93 6.01 -10.37
N ASP A 54 -16.03 6.60 -9.17
CA ASP A 54 -15.85 8.03 -8.91
C ASP A 54 -15.00 8.21 -7.65
N ASP A 55 -13.97 9.05 -7.72
CA ASP A 55 -13.08 9.33 -6.59
C ASP A 55 -13.71 10.26 -5.53
N THR A 56 -14.94 10.70 -5.75
CA THR A 56 -15.78 11.32 -4.72
C THR A 56 -16.70 10.32 -4.00
N ALA A 57 -16.79 9.08 -4.49
CA ALA A 57 -17.64 8.05 -3.91
C ALA A 57 -17.09 7.51 -2.58
N VAL A 58 -17.92 6.74 -1.88
CA VAL A 58 -17.56 6.10 -0.60
C VAL A 58 -16.64 4.88 -0.77
N GLY A 59 -16.48 4.37 -1.99
CA GLY A 59 -15.61 3.23 -2.30
C GLY A 59 -16.18 1.86 -1.93
N SER A 60 -17.51 1.75 -1.86
CA SER A 60 -18.20 0.46 -1.69
C SER A 60 -18.32 -0.29 -3.01
N ALA A 61 -18.71 -1.57 -2.99
CA ALA A 61 -18.90 -2.35 -4.21
C ALA A 61 -19.93 -1.74 -5.18
N ALA A 62 -20.97 -1.07 -4.64
CA ALA A 62 -22.01 -0.42 -5.42
C ALA A 62 -21.67 1.03 -5.83
N ALA A 63 -20.72 1.66 -5.13
CA ALA A 63 -20.23 3.00 -5.41
C ALA A 63 -18.68 3.00 -5.34
N PRO A 64 -18.01 2.35 -6.31
CA PRO A 64 -16.56 2.12 -6.27
C PRO A 64 -15.79 3.41 -6.52
N LEU A 65 -14.56 3.46 -6.01
CA LEU A 65 -13.59 4.50 -6.38
C LEU A 65 -13.12 4.28 -7.82
N LYS A 66 -12.66 5.35 -8.46
CA LYS A 66 -12.11 5.27 -9.82
C LYS A 66 -10.64 4.84 -9.79
N THR A 67 -9.88 5.33 -8.82
CA THR A 67 -8.41 5.18 -8.80
C THR A 67 -7.89 4.52 -7.53
N LEU A 68 -6.74 3.84 -7.68
CA LEU A 68 -5.98 3.32 -6.54
C LEU A 68 -5.37 4.45 -5.70
N ASP A 69 -5.00 5.58 -6.32
CA ASP A 69 -4.51 6.78 -5.64
C ASP A 69 -5.53 7.32 -4.64
N LYS A 70 -6.82 7.37 -5.02
CA LYS A 70 -7.87 7.81 -4.11
C LYS A 70 -8.01 6.87 -2.90
N ALA A 71 -7.95 5.56 -3.12
CA ALA A 71 -8.03 4.56 -2.05
C ALA A 71 -6.89 4.73 -1.03
N LEU A 72 -5.66 4.91 -1.51
CA LEU A 72 -4.49 5.14 -0.65
C LEU A 72 -4.55 6.48 0.08
N SER A 73 -4.89 7.57 -0.61
CA SER A 73 -4.96 8.91 -0.01
C SER A 73 -6.02 9.02 1.10
N THR A 74 -7.09 8.24 0.99
CA THR A 74 -8.16 8.16 2.01
C THR A 74 -7.82 7.18 3.15
N THR A 75 -6.74 6.40 2.99
CA THR A 75 -6.25 5.53 4.05
C THR A 75 -5.23 6.31 4.91
N PRO A 76 -5.37 6.33 6.24
CA PRO A 76 -4.39 6.97 7.13
C PRO A 76 -3.00 6.34 7.00
N VAL A 77 -1.95 7.14 7.24
CA VAL A 77 -0.58 6.60 7.43
C VAL A 77 -0.59 5.65 8.64
N GLY A 78 0.14 4.54 8.54
CA GLY A 78 0.09 3.42 9.49
C GLY A 78 -1.09 2.47 9.30
N GLY A 79 -2.01 2.79 8.39
CA GLY A 79 -3.18 1.99 8.08
C GLY A 79 -2.95 0.88 7.06
N VAL A 80 -4.01 0.11 6.84
CA VAL A 80 -4.13 -1.00 5.90
C VAL A 80 -5.17 -0.62 4.85
N CYS A 81 -4.78 -0.62 3.58
CA CYS A 81 -5.68 -0.42 2.44
C CYS A 81 -5.82 -1.74 1.69
N VAL A 82 -7.03 -2.29 1.64
CA VAL A 82 -7.39 -3.42 0.78
C VAL A 82 -8.19 -2.89 -0.39
N ALA A 83 -7.61 -2.98 -1.60
CA ALA A 83 -8.21 -2.54 -2.85
C ALA A 83 -8.68 -3.75 -3.66
N TYR A 84 -9.99 -3.86 -3.86
CA TYR A 84 -10.64 -4.87 -4.68
C TYR A 84 -10.87 -4.34 -6.10
N LEU A 85 -10.16 -4.86 -7.08
CA LEU A 85 -10.36 -4.50 -8.48
C LEU A 85 -11.60 -5.21 -9.04
N GLN A 86 -12.59 -4.43 -9.52
CA GLN A 86 -13.81 -4.95 -10.16
C GLN A 86 -13.65 -5.17 -11.67
N THR A 87 -12.63 -4.56 -12.27
CA THR A 87 -12.29 -4.70 -13.69
C THR A 87 -10.80 -4.49 -13.88
N ASP A 88 -10.32 -4.70 -15.10
CA ASP A 88 -8.92 -4.47 -15.47
C ASP A 88 -8.56 -2.99 -15.26
N TYR A 89 -7.34 -2.75 -14.80
CA TYR A 89 -6.82 -1.43 -14.45
C TYR A 89 -5.61 -1.09 -15.33
N VAL A 90 -5.55 0.16 -15.81
CA VAL A 90 -4.39 0.67 -16.54
C VAL A 90 -3.66 1.68 -15.67
N MET A 91 -2.39 1.40 -15.40
CA MET A 91 -1.52 2.23 -14.58
C MET A 91 -0.63 3.08 -15.48
N ASN A 92 -0.92 4.37 -15.55
CA ASN A 92 -0.18 5.34 -16.37
C ASN A 92 0.93 6.08 -15.60
N ASN A 93 0.80 6.14 -14.28
CA ASN A 93 1.78 6.77 -13.39
C ASN A 93 2.05 5.84 -12.22
N SER A 94 3.15 6.07 -11.51
CA SER A 94 3.45 5.26 -10.33
C SER A 94 2.55 5.63 -9.16
N LEU A 95 2.12 4.61 -8.42
CA LEU A 95 1.34 4.73 -7.19
C LEU A 95 2.29 4.82 -5.99
N ASN A 96 2.22 5.90 -5.23
CA ASN A 96 3.03 6.09 -4.03
C ASN A 96 2.35 5.46 -2.83
N VAL A 97 2.97 4.42 -2.27
CA VAL A 97 2.55 3.77 -1.03
C VAL A 97 3.44 4.30 0.08
N ASP A 98 2.89 5.18 0.92
CA ASP A 98 3.65 5.87 1.96
C ASP A 98 3.20 5.42 3.36
N GLY A 99 4.07 4.73 4.09
CA GLY A 99 3.83 4.29 5.47
C GLY A 99 2.56 3.47 5.66
N ARG A 100 2.10 2.75 4.63
CA ARG A 100 0.84 1.98 4.62
C ARG A 100 1.09 0.55 4.17
N PHE A 101 0.23 -0.36 4.63
CA PHE A 101 0.11 -1.68 4.03
C PHE A 101 -0.93 -1.64 2.91
N LEU A 102 -0.53 -1.96 1.68
CA LEU A 102 -1.42 -2.04 0.52
C LEU A 102 -1.63 -3.49 0.12
N HIS A 103 -2.88 -3.94 0.09
CA HIS A 103 -3.27 -5.21 -0.51
C HIS A 103 -4.14 -4.95 -1.73
N ILE A 104 -3.68 -5.31 -2.93
CA ILE A 104 -4.51 -5.26 -4.14
C ILE A 104 -4.92 -6.68 -4.51
N ARG A 105 -6.20 -6.88 -4.78
CA ARG A 105 -6.72 -8.18 -5.20
C ARG A 105 -7.91 -8.05 -6.12
N SER A 106 -8.22 -9.13 -6.83
CA SER A 106 -9.50 -9.26 -7.52
C SER A 106 -10.66 -9.22 -6.53
N ASP A 107 -11.78 -8.62 -6.94
CA ASP A 107 -13.06 -8.63 -6.22
C ASP A 107 -13.73 -10.01 -6.25
N VAL A 108 -13.47 -10.80 -7.31
CA VAL A 108 -14.04 -12.13 -7.51
C VAL A 108 -12.96 -13.20 -7.36
N SER A 109 -13.20 -14.18 -6.49
CA SER A 109 -12.30 -15.32 -6.29
C SER A 109 -12.12 -16.14 -7.57
N GLY A 110 -10.88 -16.52 -7.88
CA GLY A 110 -10.53 -17.29 -9.08
C GLY A 110 -10.46 -16.47 -10.37
N VAL A 111 -10.86 -15.21 -10.35
CA VAL A 111 -10.69 -14.28 -11.49
C VAL A 111 -9.42 -13.47 -11.30
N LYS A 112 -8.50 -13.54 -12.25
CA LYS A 112 -7.29 -12.68 -12.26
C LYS A 112 -7.56 -11.39 -13.05
N ARG A 113 -7.88 -10.31 -12.35
CA ARG A 113 -7.99 -8.97 -12.98
C ARG A 113 -6.61 -8.49 -13.43
N LYS A 114 -6.55 -7.75 -14.53
CA LYS A 114 -5.27 -7.26 -15.06
C LYS A 114 -4.92 -5.91 -14.46
N ILE A 115 -3.64 -5.72 -14.17
CA ILE A 115 -3.03 -4.39 -14.05
C ILE A 115 -2.06 -4.24 -15.21
N THR A 116 -2.38 -3.35 -16.15
CA THR A 116 -1.52 -3.03 -17.29
C THR A 116 -0.64 -1.85 -16.93
N HIS A 117 0.66 -2.05 -17.00
CA HIS A 117 1.64 -1.04 -16.66
C HIS A 117 2.13 -0.34 -17.93
N ASN A 118 2.14 0.99 -17.92
CA ASN A 118 2.69 1.79 -19.00
C ASN A 118 4.00 2.44 -18.60
N TYR A 119 4.81 2.77 -19.59
CA TYR A 119 5.92 3.71 -19.42
C TYR A 119 5.40 5.15 -19.45
N TYR A 120 6.03 6.02 -18.66
CA TYR A 120 5.79 7.46 -18.68
C TYR A 120 7.12 8.22 -18.59
N ALA A 121 7.21 9.35 -19.29
CA ALA A 121 8.37 10.22 -19.22
C ALA A 121 8.34 11.06 -17.92
N THR A 122 9.50 11.37 -17.37
CA THR A 122 9.62 12.39 -16.33
C THR A 122 9.18 13.74 -16.87
N SER A 123 8.78 14.66 -15.98
CA SER A 123 8.26 15.98 -16.37
C SER A 123 9.26 16.82 -17.16
N ASP A 124 10.56 16.61 -16.95
CA ASP A 124 11.67 17.24 -17.67
C ASP A 124 12.09 16.46 -18.94
N GLY A 125 11.46 15.31 -19.23
CA GLY A 125 11.77 14.44 -20.36
C GLY A 125 13.14 13.75 -20.28
N SER A 126 13.84 13.82 -19.14
CA SER A 126 15.20 13.31 -18.99
C SER A 126 15.26 11.80 -18.76
N ALA A 127 14.16 11.17 -18.34
CA ALA A 127 14.07 9.74 -18.09
C ALA A 127 12.68 9.17 -18.43
N THR A 128 12.63 7.86 -18.63
CA THR A 128 11.37 7.11 -18.81
C THR A 128 11.24 6.09 -17.69
N TYR A 129 10.15 6.14 -16.95
CA TYR A 129 9.88 5.30 -15.79
C TYR A 129 8.75 4.32 -16.07
N LEU A 130 8.84 3.13 -15.47
CA LEU A 130 7.74 2.18 -15.45
C LEU A 130 6.71 2.64 -14.43
N ALA A 131 5.44 2.75 -14.83
CA ALA A 131 4.35 2.94 -13.88
C ALA A 131 4.26 1.69 -12.99
N GLY A 132 4.41 1.85 -11.68
CA GLY A 132 4.42 0.75 -10.73
C GLY A 132 4.13 1.27 -9.33
N PHE A 133 4.57 0.56 -8.31
CA PHE A 133 4.34 0.91 -6.92
C PHE A 133 5.63 1.37 -6.26
N VAL A 134 5.61 2.57 -5.68
CA VAL A 134 6.76 3.16 -4.99
C VAL A 134 6.52 3.13 -3.49
N GLN A 135 7.37 2.44 -2.75
CA GLN A 135 7.28 2.30 -1.30
C GLN A 135 8.09 3.40 -0.59
N TYR A 136 7.43 4.09 0.34
CA TYR A 136 8.00 5.10 1.22
C TYR A 136 7.75 4.75 2.69
N ASN A 137 8.65 5.18 3.58
CA ASN A 137 8.47 5.19 5.04
C ASN A 137 7.91 3.89 5.66
N GLY A 138 8.45 2.74 5.27
CA GLY A 138 8.04 1.44 5.82
C GLY A 138 6.77 0.84 5.20
N ALA A 139 6.31 1.37 4.07
CA ALA A 139 5.23 0.79 3.29
C ALA A 139 5.50 -0.68 2.92
N GLN A 140 4.42 -1.44 2.80
CA GLN A 140 4.44 -2.86 2.44
C GLN A 140 3.36 -3.13 1.40
N ILE A 141 3.65 -4.03 0.47
CA ILE A 141 2.73 -4.32 -0.64
C ILE A 141 2.47 -5.82 -0.73
N MET A 142 1.20 -6.18 -0.74
CA MET A 142 0.70 -7.50 -1.06
C MET A 142 -0.19 -7.43 -2.29
N VAL A 143 -0.07 -8.41 -3.17
CA VAL A 143 -0.94 -8.55 -4.34
C VAL A 143 -1.44 -9.98 -4.45
N SER A 144 -2.72 -10.15 -4.78
CA SER A 144 -3.34 -11.48 -4.84
C SER A 144 -4.31 -11.63 -6.00
N ASP A 145 -4.23 -12.75 -6.71
CA ASP A 145 -5.14 -13.10 -7.82
C ASP A 145 -5.21 -11.99 -8.89
N LEU A 146 -4.04 -11.54 -9.35
CA LEU A 146 -3.90 -10.51 -10.40
C LEU A 146 -2.99 -10.98 -11.53
N THR A 147 -3.22 -10.44 -12.71
CA THR A 147 -2.29 -10.55 -13.85
C THR A 147 -1.61 -9.20 -14.09
N PHE A 148 -0.30 -9.14 -13.96
CA PHE A 148 0.50 -7.96 -14.26
C PHE A 148 0.96 -8.00 -15.72
N VAL A 149 0.55 -7.01 -16.50
CA VAL A 149 0.94 -6.89 -17.92
C VAL A 149 2.01 -5.80 -18.00
N LEU A 150 3.23 -6.22 -18.32
CA LEU A 150 4.40 -5.36 -18.43
C LEU A 150 4.58 -4.85 -19.87
N PRO A 151 5.00 -3.58 -20.06
CA PRO A 151 5.07 -2.95 -21.38
C PRO A 151 6.36 -3.29 -22.15
N SER A 152 6.33 -3.12 -23.47
CA SER A 152 7.55 -3.08 -24.30
C SER A 152 8.18 -1.68 -24.23
N PRO A 153 9.52 -1.56 -24.18
CA PRO A 153 10.21 -0.28 -24.26
C PRO A 153 10.43 0.20 -25.70
N ALA A 154 9.97 -0.53 -26.71
CA ALA A 154 10.21 -0.22 -28.11
C ALA A 154 9.70 1.19 -28.48
N GLY A 155 10.56 1.96 -29.14
CA GLY A 155 10.25 3.33 -29.58
C GLY A 155 10.33 4.41 -28.48
N LEU A 156 10.69 4.05 -27.25
CA LEU A 156 10.86 5.03 -26.17
C LEU A 156 12.25 5.66 -26.18
N ASN A 157 12.29 6.98 -26.00
CA ASN A 157 13.50 7.76 -25.86
C ASN A 157 13.31 8.80 -24.75
N PRO A 158 14.08 8.77 -23.65
CA PRO A 158 15.15 7.81 -23.35
C PRO A 158 14.62 6.40 -23.07
N VAL A 159 15.45 5.39 -23.33
CA VAL A 159 15.12 3.98 -23.03
C VAL A 159 15.00 3.80 -21.52
N PRO A 160 13.92 3.17 -21.00
CA PRO A 160 13.76 2.91 -19.57
C PRO A 160 14.94 2.11 -19.00
N SER A 161 15.47 2.52 -17.86
CA SER A 161 16.64 1.89 -17.24
C SER A 161 16.67 2.02 -15.71
N GLY A 162 17.57 1.28 -15.07
CA GLY A 162 17.80 1.32 -13.62
C GLY A 162 16.65 0.76 -12.79
N PHE A 163 16.73 0.96 -11.46
CA PHE A 163 15.75 0.41 -10.50
C PHE A 163 14.36 1.04 -10.63
N VAL A 164 14.26 2.24 -11.22
CA VAL A 164 12.99 2.93 -11.49
C VAL A 164 12.15 2.19 -12.55
N ASN A 165 12.78 1.37 -13.37
CA ASN A 165 12.16 0.41 -14.28
C ASN A 165 11.80 -0.91 -13.57
N ALA A 166 11.23 -0.83 -12.36
CA ALA A 166 10.73 -1.98 -11.62
C ALA A 166 9.27 -1.83 -11.22
N LEU A 167 8.56 -2.95 -11.15
CA LEU A 167 7.13 -3.00 -10.79
C LEU A 167 6.90 -2.53 -9.36
N PHE A 168 7.64 -3.07 -8.40
CA PHE A 168 7.69 -2.63 -7.01
C PHE A 168 9.06 -2.00 -6.77
N LYS A 169 9.08 -0.78 -6.27
CA LYS A 169 10.33 -0.04 -6.09
C LYS A 169 10.32 0.80 -4.83
N THR A 170 11.50 1.17 -4.37
CA THR A 170 11.68 2.21 -3.36
C THR A 170 12.10 3.50 -4.04
N ASN A 171 12.16 4.60 -3.29
CA ASN A 171 12.77 5.85 -3.75
C ASN A 171 14.28 5.88 -3.42
N SER A 172 15.02 6.70 -4.16
CA SER A 172 16.46 6.91 -3.95
C SER A 172 16.80 7.88 -2.80
N SER A 173 15.83 8.68 -2.32
CA SER A 173 16.07 9.82 -1.41
C SER A 173 15.17 9.71 -0.18
N ALA A 174 15.70 9.21 0.94
CA ALA A 174 14.96 8.87 2.17
C ALA A 174 13.96 7.71 1.97
N GLY A 175 14.50 6.51 1.73
CA GLY A 175 13.71 5.30 1.50
C GLY A 175 13.40 4.47 2.73
N THR A 176 12.58 3.45 2.51
CA THR A 176 12.33 2.42 3.53
C THR A 176 13.61 1.63 3.80
N VAL A 177 13.84 1.18 5.04
CA VAL A 177 14.97 0.28 5.34
C VAL A 177 14.74 -1.13 4.78
N MET A 178 13.46 -1.48 4.54
CA MET A 178 13.03 -2.77 4.02
C MET A 178 11.96 -2.60 2.96
N CYS A 179 12.20 -3.18 1.78
CA CYS A 179 11.22 -3.32 0.69
C CYS A 179 10.50 -4.66 0.86
N ALA A 180 9.24 -4.64 1.30
CA ALA A 180 8.47 -5.85 1.57
C ALA A 180 7.36 -6.04 0.54
N VAL A 181 7.48 -7.10 -0.25
CA VAL A 181 6.56 -7.42 -1.36
C VAL A 181 6.15 -8.88 -1.27
N LYS A 182 4.83 -9.13 -1.31
CA LYS A 182 4.27 -10.47 -1.45
C LYS A 182 3.36 -10.57 -2.66
N MET A 183 3.58 -11.59 -3.48
CA MET A 183 2.72 -11.94 -4.61
C MET A 183 2.11 -13.31 -4.36
N THR A 184 0.78 -13.45 -4.51
CA THR A 184 0.08 -14.72 -4.30
C THR A 184 -0.93 -14.99 -5.41
N GLY A 185 -0.89 -16.16 -6.03
CA GLY A 185 -1.83 -16.52 -7.12
C GLY A 185 -1.72 -15.62 -8.34
N CYS A 186 -0.63 -14.88 -8.50
CA CYS A 186 -0.47 -13.88 -9.55
C CYS A 186 0.09 -14.47 -10.84
N GLU A 187 -0.01 -13.71 -11.92
CA GLU A 187 0.64 -13.99 -13.19
C GLU A 187 1.36 -12.72 -13.67
N VAL A 188 2.54 -12.88 -14.26
CA VAL A 188 3.28 -11.81 -14.91
C VAL A 188 3.36 -12.12 -16.39
N ILE A 189 2.96 -11.16 -17.22
CA ILE A 189 3.07 -11.22 -18.68
C ILE A 189 4.02 -10.11 -19.09
N ALA A 190 5.06 -10.46 -19.86
CA ALA A 190 6.01 -9.50 -20.39
C ALA A 190 6.34 -9.83 -21.84
N PRO A 191 6.52 -8.82 -22.72
CA PRO A 191 7.04 -9.05 -24.05
C PRO A 191 8.52 -9.46 -24.00
N ALA A 192 9.01 -10.10 -25.06
CA ALA A 192 10.38 -10.61 -25.13
C ALA A 192 11.46 -9.52 -24.97
N ASP A 193 11.12 -8.29 -25.36
CA ASP A 193 11.98 -7.11 -25.29
C ASP A 193 11.79 -6.26 -24.02
N TYR A 194 11.03 -6.75 -23.03
CA TYR A 194 10.93 -6.08 -21.73
C TYR A 194 12.32 -5.79 -21.16
N LEU A 195 12.51 -4.69 -20.42
CA LEU A 195 13.83 -4.28 -19.88
C LEU A 195 13.83 -4.00 -18.37
N GLY A 196 12.74 -4.32 -17.65
CA GLY A 196 12.60 -3.99 -16.24
C GLY A 196 12.71 -5.17 -15.28
N PHE A 197 12.35 -4.92 -14.02
CA PHE A 197 12.44 -5.85 -12.89
C PHE A 197 11.10 -5.97 -12.14
N ILE A 198 10.95 -7.00 -11.28
CA ILE A 198 9.84 -7.06 -10.32
C ILE A 198 10.10 -6.14 -9.15
N VAL A 199 11.30 -6.21 -8.55
CA VAL A 199 11.69 -5.40 -7.40
C VAL A 199 12.93 -4.55 -7.70
N GLY A 200 12.82 -3.24 -7.44
CA GLY A 200 13.89 -2.26 -7.58
C GLY A 200 14.14 -1.50 -6.29
N SER A 201 15.16 -1.92 -5.55
CA SER A 201 15.46 -1.38 -4.22
C SER A 201 16.98 -1.20 -4.04
N PRO A 202 17.54 -0.04 -4.43
CA PRO A 202 18.99 0.17 -4.46
C PRO A 202 19.63 0.33 -3.07
N ASN A 203 18.84 0.61 -2.04
CA ASN A 203 19.30 1.08 -0.73
C ASN A 203 18.60 0.42 0.46
N CYS A 204 17.94 -0.72 0.26
CA CYS A 204 17.12 -1.38 1.30
C CYS A 204 17.38 -2.88 1.33
N ALA A 205 17.10 -3.51 2.47
CA ALA A 205 16.87 -4.95 2.52
C ALA A 205 15.59 -5.29 1.76
N ILE A 206 15.51 -6.47 1.14
CA ILE A 206 14.38 -6.90 0.35
C ILE A 206 13.76 -8.14 1.01
N ALA A 207 12.47 -8.10 1.29
CA ALA A 207 11.66 -9.26 1.59
C ALA A 207 10.71 -9.50 0.41
N PHE A 208 11.02 -10.49 -0.41
CA PHE A 208 10.24 -10.82 -1.62
C PHE A 208 9.73 -12.26 -1.54
N GLU A 209 8.43 -12.42 -1.33
CA GLU A 209 7.78 -13.72 -1.26
C GLU A 209 6.83 -13.93 -2.44
N VAL A 210 6.91 -15.09 -3.06
CA VAL A 210 5.99 -15.50 -4.14
C VAL A 210 5.32 -16.82 -3.81
N LEU A 211 4.00 -16.89 -3.94
CA LEU A 211 3.24 -18.13 -3.74
C LEU A 211 2.31 -18.35 -4.93
N ASN A 212 2.47 -19.48 -5.63
CA ASN A 212 1.68 -19.79 -6.82
C ASN A 212 1.68 -18.63 -7.85
N VAL A 213 2.87 -18.10 -8.15
CA VAL A 213 3.06 -17.01 -9.12
C VAL A 213 3.65 -17.57 -10.40
N GLN A 214 3.06 -17.21 -11.54
CA GLN A 214 3.56 -17.57 -12.86
C GLN A 214 4.36 -16.41 -13.45
N PHE A 215 5.59 -16.68 -13.88
CA PHE A 215 6.45 -15.73 -14.59
C PHE A 215 6.66 -16.17 -16.05
N PRO A 216 6.95 -15.25 -16.98
CA PRO A 216 7.26 -15.59 -18.37
C PRO A 216 8.48 -16.49 -18.50
N ALA A 217 8.56 -17.23 -19.61
CA ALA A 217 9.80 -17.93 -19.97
C ALA A 217 10.94 -16.92 -20.17
N GLY A 218 12.16 -17.25 -19.70
CA GLY A 218 13.32 -16.36 -19.84
C GLY A 218 13.32 -15.14 -18.91
N PHE A 219 12.48 -15.14 -17.87
CA PHE A 219 12.40 -14.04 -16.90
C PHE A 219 13.51 -14.05 -15.82
N GLY A 220 14.46 -14.99 -15.92
CA GLY A 220 15.64 -15.03 -15.05
C GLY A 220 16.43 -13.72 -15.08
N GLY A 221 16.93 -13.28 -13.94
CA GLY A 221 17.66 -12.02 -13.78
C GLY A 221 16.77 -10.77 -13.79
N ARG A 222 15.44 -10.93 -13.76
CA ARG A 222 14.46 -9.82 -13.73
C ARG A 222 13.65 -9.77 -12.45
N TYR A 223 13.87 -10.66 -11.49
CA TYR A 223 13.16 -10.58 -10.21
C TYR A 223 13.63 -9.38 -9.39
N ILE A 224 14.95 -9.26 -9.19
CA ILE A 224 15.57 -8.22 -8.39
C ILE A 224 16.54 -7.41 -9.27
N THR A 225 16.48 -6.08 -9.17
CA THR A 225 17.36 -5.18 -9.92
C THR A 225 18.83 -5.51 -9.65
N ASN A 226 19.64 -5.54 -10.73
CA ASN A 226 21.09 -5.83 -10.70
C ASN A 226 21.48 -7.23 -10.19
N VAL A 227 20.55 -8.19 -10.17
CA VAL A 227 20.87 -9.60 -9.87
C VAL A 227 20.81 -10.42 -11.14
N ALA A 228 21.90 -11.13 -11.45
CA ALA A 228 22.00 -11.96 -12.65
C ALA A 228 21.13 -13.22 -12.54
N ALA A 229 20.68 -13.73 -13.69
CA ALA A 229 19.96 -15.00 -13.78
C ALA A 229 20.80 -16.18 -13.26
N GLY A 230 20.15 -17.12 -12.57
CA GLY A 230 20.75 -18.27 -11.90
C GLY A 230 21.42 -17.93 -10.56
N THR A 231 21.38 -16.68 -10.09
CA THR A 231 22.02 -16.33 -8.81
C THR A 231 21.29 -17.02 -7.66
N SER A 232 22.04 -17.72 -6.80
CA SER A 232 21.49 -18.32 -5.58
C SER A 232 21.01 -17.23 -4.64
N SER A 233 19.75 -17.30 -4.21
CA SER A 233 19.21 -16.30 -3.28
C SER A 233 19.96 -16.28 -1.94
N ALA A 234 20.48 -17.43 -1.51
CA ALA A 234 21.24 -17.57 -0.26
C ALA A 234 22.58 -16.79 -0.26
N THR A 235 23.10 -16.39 -1.43
CA THR A 235 24.32 -15.59 -1.51
C THR A 235 24.07 -14.08 -1.39
N LEU A 236 22.81 -13.65 -1.38
CA LEU A 236 22.42 -12.24 -1.30
C LEU A 236 22.05 -11.89 0.13
N SER A 237 22.99 -11.28 0.87
CA SER A 237 22.82 -10.96 2.30
C SER A 237 21.69 -9.98 2.60
N ASN A 238 21.27 -9.18 1.61
CA ASN A 238 20.20 -8.20 1.74
C ASN A 238 18.84 -8.72 1.22
N LEU A 239 18.71 -10.01 0.91
CA LEU A 239 17.48 -10.59 0.37
C LEU A 239 16.93 -11.73 1.25
N LEU A 240 15.66 -11.60 1.61
CA LEU A 240 14.82 -12.66 2.17
C LEU A 240 13.79 -13.08 1.12
N THR A 241 13.85 -14.32 0.64
CA THR A 241 12.91 -14.84 -0.36
C THR A 241 12.73 -16.35 -0.23
N ASN A 242 11.62 -16.86 -0.76
CA ASN A 242 11.36 -18.28 -0.90
C ASN A 242 11.72 -18.85 -2.29
N LEU A 243 12.29 -18.02 -3.17
CA LEU A 243 12.91 -18.47 -4.42
C LEU A 243 14.32 -18.99 -4.12
N SER A 244 14.68 -20.18 -4.62
CA SER A 244 16.03 -20.72 -4.47
C SER A 244 17.05 -20.06 -5.41
N THR A 245 16.59 -19.61 -6.58
CA THR A 245 17.39 -18.92 -7.61
C THR A 245 16.57 -17.79 -8.21
N LEU A 246 17.27 -16.76 -8.71
CA LEU A 246 16.73 -15.56 -9.35
C LEU A 246 17.19 -15.50 -10.81
#